data_AF-A0A800K2N5-F1
#
_entry.id   AF-A0A800K2N5-F1
#
_cell.length_a   1.000
_cell.length_b   1.000
_cell.length_c   1.000
_cell.angle_alpha   90.00
_cell.angle_beta   90.00
_cell.angle_gamma   90.00
#
_symmetry.space_group_name_H-M   'P 1'
#
loop_
_entity.id
_entity.type
_entity.pdbx_description
1 polymer ?
#
loop_
_entity_poly.entity_id
_entity_poly.type
_entity_poly.pdbx_seq_one_letter_code
_entity_poly.pdbx_strand_id
1 'polypeptide(L)'
;MKNNVTKAGKKDLYLIINGPDKKTLTIKNMGSIKIRSMGGEKELVYSIKKAFIYNNEKTELCINWEQDRAYRVGKYTCSIFSDGENIGNCSFVLK
;
A
#
# COMPACT_ATOMS: atom_id res chain seq x y z
N MET A 1 15.09 -18.80 8.10
CA MET A 1 15.79 -17.53 8.39
C MET A 1 14.87 -16.67 9.24
N LYS A 2 15.31 -16.29 10.45
CA LYS A 2 14.57 -15.42 11.37
C LYS A 2 14.79 -13.98 10.92
N ASN A 3 13.74 -13.25 10.58
CA ASN A 3 13.85 -11.86 10.15
C ASN A 3 13.72 -10.93 11.36
N ASN A 4 14.86 -10.39 11.83
CA ASN A 4 14.99 -9.57 13.03
C ASN A 4 14.68 -8.07 12.81
N VAL A 5 14.19 -7.67 11.62
CA VAL A 5 14.01 -6.25 11.25
C VAL A 5 12.78 -5.61 11.90
N THR A 6 11.75 -6.39 12.27
CA THR A 6 10.55 -5.87 12.95
C THR A 6 10.01 -6.88 13.96
N LYS A 7 9.27 -6.40 14.96
CA LYS A 7 8.66 -7.26 15.98
C LYS A 7 7.51 -8.07 15.38
N ALA A 8 7.41 -9.34 15.77
CA ALA A 8 6.24 -10.16 15.52
C ALA A 8 4.97 -9.51 16.10
N GLY A 9 3.85 -9.75 15.43
CA GLY A 9 2.55 -9.25 15.85
C GLY A 9 1.66 -8.85 14.68
N LYS A 10 0.53 -8.24 15.01
CA LYS A 10 -0.40 -7.68 14.03
C LYS A 10 0.23 -6.44 13.39
N LYS A 11 0.29 -6.42 12.07
CA LYS A 11 0.83 -5.35 11.25
C LYS A 11 -0.22 -4.89 10.24
N ASP A 12 -0.13 -3.62 9.89
CA ASP A 12 -0.96 -3.01 8.85
C ASP A 12 -0.09 -2.69 7.64
N LEU A 13 -0.48 -3.22 6.49
CA LEU A 13 0.14 -2.95 5.20
C LEU A 13 -0.75 -2.00 4.42
N TYR A 14 -0.17 -0.92 3.93
CA TYR A 14 -0.83 0.11 3.14
C TYR A 14 -0.26 0.10 1.73
N LEU A 15 -1.12 -0.05 0.74
CA LEU A 15 -0.77 0.02 -0.67
C LEU A 15 -1.30 1.34 -1.23
N ILE A 16 -0.40 2.16 -1.77
CA ILE A 16 -0.71 3.40 -2.49
C ILE A 16 -0.47 3.14 -3.97
N ILE A 17 -1.51 3.24 -4.80
CA ILE A 17 -1.40 3.13 -6.26
C ILE A 17 -1.65 4.51 -6.84
N ASN A 18 -0.68 5.06 -7.57
CA ASN A 18 -0.86 6.29 -8.32
C ASN A 18 -1.06 5.97 -9.80
N GLY A 19 -2.09 6.58 -10.39
CA GLY A 19 -2.39 6.46 -11.80
C GLY A 19 -1.47 7.29 -12.71
N PRO A 20 -1.72 7.26 -14.03
CA PRO A 20 -0.95 8.03 -15.00
C PRO A 20 -0.98 9.54 -14.76
N ASP A 21 -2.04 10.04 -14.12
CA ASP A 21 -2.19 11.45 -13.72
C ASP A 21 -1.49 11.79 -12.39
N LYS A 22 -0.69 10.85 -11.85
CA LYS A 22 0.00 10.93 -10.56
C LYS A 22 -0.95 11.05 -9.36
N LYS A 23 -2.26 10.82 -9.54
CA LYS A 23 -3.22 10.82 -8.44
C LYS A 23 -3.34 9.43 -7.85
N THR A 24 -3.44 9.37 -6.53
CA THR A 24 -3.73 8.12 -5.82
C THR A 24 -5.12 7.63 -6.18
N LEU A 25 -5.21 6.37 -6.57
CA LEU A 25 -6.48 5.71 -6.83
C LEU A 25 -7.17 5.42 -5.50
N THR A 26 -8.35 5.99 -5.32
CA THR A 26 -9.18 5.80 -4.14
C THR A 26 -10.55 5.29 -4.54
N ILE A 27 -11.03 4.27 -3.84
CA ILE A 27 -12.38 3.76 -4.01
C ILE A 27 -13.20 4.28 -2.84
N LYS A 28 -14.23 5.09 -3.13
CA LYS A 28 -15.07 5.75 -2.11
C LYS A 28 -15.60 4.75 -1.07
N ASN A 29 -15.89 3.51 -1.47
CA ASN A 29 -16.48 2.49 -0.61
C ASN A 29 -15.47 1.61 0.16
N MET A 30 -14.18 1.61 -0.20
CA MET A 30 -13.13 0.89 0.56
C MET A 30 -12.45 1.75 1.62
N GLY A 31 -12.86 3.03 1.74
CA GLY A 31 -12.31 3.97 2.71
C GLY A 31 -10.90 4.40 2.36
N SER A 32 -10.77 5.57 1.72
CA SER A 32 -9.49 6.28 1.70
C SER A 32 -9.23 6.88 3.08
N ILE A 33 -8.56 6.15 3.95
CA ILE A 33 -8.15 6.69 5.27
C ILE A 33 -6.78 7.33 5.10
N LYS A 34 -6.62 8.51 5.70
CA LYS A 34 -5.34 9.19 5.77
C LYS A 34 -4.49 8.51 6.84
N ILE A 35 -3.28 8.07 6.49
CA ILE A 35 -2.29 7.62 7.47
C ILE A 35 -1.31 8.75 7.73
N ARG A 36 -0.90 8.95 8.98
CA ARG A 36 0.21 9.83 9.30
C ARG A 36 1.51 9.04 9.08
N SER A 37 2.43 9.57 8.30
CA SER A 37 3.79 9.03 8.26
C SER A 37 4.43 9.09 9.65
N MET A 38 5.35 8.17 9.98
CA MET A 38 6.20 8.36 11.16
C MET A 38 6.93 9.70 11.01
N GLY A 39 6.72 10.61 11.96
CA GLY A 39 7.14 12.02 11.87
C GLY A 39 5.99 13.03 11.84
N GLY A 40 4.74 12.60 11.67
CA GLY A 40 3.54 13.42 11.94
C GLY A 40 3.19 14.48 10.89
N GLU A 41 4.07 14.80 9.95
CA GLU A 41 3.88 15.95 9.05
C GLU A 41 3.07 15.66 7.77
N LYS A 42 2.95 14.39 7.35
CA LYS A 42 2.26 14.05 6.08
C LYS A 42 1.11 13.09 6.28
N GLU A 43 -0.07 13.53 5.88
CA GLU A 43 -1.23 12.68 5.67
C GLU A 43 -1.12 12.00 4.30
N LEU A 44 -0.90 10.69 4.27
CA LEU A 44 -0.89 9.88 3.06
C LEU A 44 -2.25 9.26 2.83
N VAL A 45 -2.75 9.36 1.61
CA VAL A 45 -3.95 8.66 1.17
C VAL A 45 -3.52 7.31 0.61
N TYR A 46 -4.15 6.22 1.05
CA TYR A 46 -3.89 4.88 0.51
C TYR A 46 -5.03 4.36 -0.36
N SER A 47 -4.70 3.40 -1.24
CA SER A 47 -5.65 2.71 -2.12
C SER A 47 -6.31 1.52 -1.43
N ILE A 48 -5.55 0.76 -0.64
CA ILE A 48 -6.05 -0.36 0.19
C ILE A 48 -5.19 -0.59 1.43
N LYS A 49 -5.83 -1.02 2.52
CA LYS A 49 -5.20 -1.47 3.76
C LYS A 49 -5.44 -2.96 3.96
N LYS A 50 -4.40 -3.72 4.32
CA LYS A 50 -4.52 -5.12 4.72
C LYS A 50 -3.82 -5.35 6.05
N ALA A 51 -4.57 -5.83 7.03
CA ALA A 51 -3.98 -6.32 8.28
C ALA A 51 -3.43 -7.74 8.06
N PHE A 52 -2.25 -8.03 8.60
CA PHE A 52 -1.65 -9.36 8.58
C PHE A 52 -0.93 -9.65 9.90
N ILE A 53 -0.70 -10.93 10.19
CA ILE A 53 0.08 -11.36 11.34
C ILE A 53 1.48 -11.69 10.84
N TYR A 54 2.48 -11.01 11.41
CA TYR A 54 3.89 -11.26 11.13
C TYR A 54 4.50 -12.07 12.27
N ASN A 55 5.10 -13.22 11.96
CA ASN A 55 5.65 -14.16 12.95
C ASN A 55 7.19 -14.25 12.92
N ASN A 56 7.90 -13.18 12.51
CA ASN A 56 9.36 -13.17 12.29
C ASN A 56 9.86 -14.12 11.19
N GLU A 57 8.96 -14.51 10.31
CA GLU A 57 9.22 -15.39 9.18
C GLU A 57 8.84 -14.69 7.87
N LYS A 58 9.35 -15.17 6.75
CA LYS A 58 8.94 -14.67 5.44
C LYS A 58 7.44 -14.92 5.27
N THR A 59 6.68 -13.85 5.11
CA THR A 59 5.22 -13.91 4.87
C THR A 59 4.95 -13.51 3.44
N GLU A 60 4.25 -14.36 2.70
CA GLU A 60 3.74 -14.02 1.37
C GLU A 60 2.35 -13.38 1.52
N LEU A 61 2.19 -12.20 0.93
CA LEU A 61 0.95 -11.44 1.00
C LEU A 61 0.46 -11.16 -0.42
N CYS A 62 -0.78 -11.55 -0.70
CA CYS A 62 -1.48 -11.20 -1.93
C CYS A 62 -2.53 -10.13 -1.62
N ILE A 63 -2.60 -9.08 -2.44
CA ILE A 63 -3.57 -7.99 -2.33
C ILE A 63 -4.23 -7.82 -3.68
N ASN A 64 -5.55 -7.98 -3.71
CA ASN A 64 -6.36 -7.70 -4.89
C ASN A 64 -6.93 -6.30 -4.77
N TRP A 65 -6.74 -5.48 -5.79
CA TRP A 65 -7.28 -4.13 -5.86
C TRP A 65 -8.01 -3.94 -7.18
N GLU A 66 -9.28 -3.57 -7.08
CA GLU A 66 -10.20 -3.40 -8.22
C GLU A 66 -10.93 -2.07 -8.05
N GLN A 67 -11.03 -1.26 -9.10
CA GLN A 67 -11.81 -0.01 -9.06
C GLN A 67 -13.17 -0.14 -9.76
N ASP A 68 -14.09 0.74 -9.38
CA ASP A 68 -15.45 0.87 -9.92
C ASP A 68 -15.51 1.58 -11.28
N ARG A 69 -14.36 1.92 -11.85
CA ARG A 69 -14.22 2.74 -13.07
C ARG A 69 -13.21 2.14 -14.03
N ALA A 70 -13.35 2.52 -15.30
CA ALA A 70 -12.41 2.12 -16.34
C ALA A 70 -10.97 2.56 -15.99
N TYR A 71 -10.02 1.65 -16.20
CA TYR A 71 -8.60 1.96 -16.05
C TYR A 71 -8.12 2.83 -17.21
N ARG A 72 -7.23 3.77 -16.91
CA ARG A 72 -6.64 4.65 -17.92
C ARG A 72 -5.37 3.99 -18.44
N VAL A 73 -5.16 4.07 -19.74
CA VAL A 73 -3.88 3.69 -20.36
C VAL A 73 -2.77 4.58 -19.79
N GLY A 74 -1.62 3.99 -19.46
CA GLY A 74 -0.44 4.70 -19.01
C GLY A 74 0.30 4.04 -17.85
N LYS A 75 1.23 4.79 -17.27
CA LYS A 75 2.10 4.32 -16.19
C LYS A 75 1.40 4.42 -14.83
N TYR A 76 1.41 3.32 -14.10
CA TYR A 76 1.01 3.23 -12.70
C TYR A 76 2.24 3.00 -11.83
N THR A 77 2.23 3.57 -10.63
CA THR A 77 3.25 3.33 -9.61
C THR A 77 2.60 2.88 -8.32
N CYS A 78 3.17 1.88 -7.67
CA CYS A 78 2.73 1.42 -6.36
C CYS A 78 3.81 1.64 -5.32
N SER A 79 3.40 2.04 -4.12
CA SER A 79 4.26 2.10 -2.95
C SER A 79 3.59 1.36 -1.80
N ILE A 80 4.38 0.54 -1.11
CA ILE A 80 3.92 -0.31 -0.01
C ILE A 80 4.52 0.24 1.27
N PHE A 81 3.66 0.49 2.26
CA PHE A 81 4.07 0.97 3.57
C PHE A 81 3.64 -0.02 4.66
N SER A 82 4.48 -0.17 5.68
CA SER A 82 4.17 -0.89 6.92
C SER A 82 4.81 -0.14 8.08
N ASP A 83 4.09 -0.01 9.19
CA ASP A 83 4.56 0.73 10.39
C ASP A 83 5.05 2.17 10.07
N GLY A 84 4.47 2.82 9.05
CA GLY A 84 4.85 4.17 8.63
C GLY A 84 6.09 4.26 7.74
N GLU A 85 6.78 3.15 7.49
CA GLU A 85 7.96 3.07 6.61
C GLU A 85 7.59 2.52 5.23
N ASN A 86 8.28 3.00 4.18
CA ASN A 86 8.17 2.42 2.84
C ASN A 86 8.98 1.12 2.78
N ILE A 87 8.31 0.01 2.50
CA ILE A 87 8.91 -1.33 2.44
C ILE A 87 9.03 -1.86 1.00
N GLY A 88 8.59 -1.10 0.00
CA GLY A 88 8.66 -1.52 -1.39
C GLY A 88 7.97 -0.58 -2.36
N ASN A 89 8.47 -0.57 -3.60
CA ASN A 89 7.89 0.19 -4.70
C ASN A 89 7.85 -0.67 -5.95
N CYS A 90 6.84 -0.47 -6.80
CA CYS A 90 6.81 -1.06 -8.13
C CYS A 90 6.13 -0.11 -9.13
N SER A 91 6.26 -0.41 -10.42
CA SER A 91 5.56 0.34 -11.47
C SER A 91 5.26 -0.57 -12.64
N PHE A 92 4.15 -0.30 -13.32
CA PHE A 92 3.74 -1.03 -14.52
C PHE A 92 3.05 -0.08 -15.49
N VAL A 93 2.92 -0.49 -16.75
CA VAL A 93 2.22 0.28 -17.79
C VAL A 93 1.02 -0.52 -18.23
N LEU A 94 -0.17 0.08 -18.12
CA LEU A 94 -1.37 -0.44 -18.74
C LEU A 94 -1.43 0.07 -20.18
N LYS A 95 -1.57 -0.83 -21.14
CA LYS A 95 -1.68 -0.52 -22.57
C LYS A 95 -3.14 -0.60 -23.02
#